data_AF-A0A6A8AW51-F1
#
_entry.id   AF-A0A6A8AW51-F1
#
_cell.length_a   1.000
_cell.length_b   1.000
_cell.length_c   1.000
_cell.angle_alpha   90.00
_cell.angle_beta   90.00
_cell.angle_gamma   90.00
#
_symmetry.space_group_name_H-M   'P 1'
#
loop_
_entity.id
_entity.type
_entity.pdbx_description
1 polymer ?
#
loop_
_entity_poly.entity_id
_entity_poly.type
_entity_poly.pdbx_seq_one_letter_code
_entity_poly.pdbx_strand_id
1 'polypeptide(L)'
;MSEDIRIGVWVCECGGNIGDVVEVPSVADQLEAEVAYVHRERYLCSSPSVEGIKAAVEEHKLDRVVLACCTPNMHTETFRSNLEQAGINSALLEIVNVREQCSWVHKEDHEGATLKTLDLIRGAIARIKESTPLESKTMEVSPEALVIGAGVAGITTSLRLAEYGMKVHLVEKRPSIGGHMIQYPKVFPTLDCSQCILTPKMASINQSRNINLLTYAEIKEVSGVPGDYDVKVWLKPRGVDVEACIGCGDCTRVCPISVPNEFDEGLSPRKAAYIPFPQAVPSVATIDMDHCIKCNSCVNACPPKCINLDDPGKEVELNVGAIVL
;
A
#
# COMPACT_ATOMS: atom_id res chain seq x y z
N MET A 1 -21.91 -30.71 22.54
CA MET A 1 -23.12 -30.20 23.21
C MET A 1 -23.69 -29.16 22.27
N SER A 2 -24.81 -29.44 21.61
CA SER A 2 -25.40 -28.50 20.65
C SER A 2 -26.04 -27.34 21.40
N GLU A 3 -25.29 -26.27 21.60
CA GLU A 3 -25.91 -24.96 21.84
C GLU A 3 -26.76 -24.64 20.62
N ASP A 4 -28.02 -24.29 20.86
CA ASP A 4 -28.99 -23.94 19.83
C ASP A 4 -28.49 -22.70 19.09
N ILE A 5 -28.18 -22.81 17.80
CA ILE A 5 -27.55 -21.73 17.01
C ILE A 5 -28.57 -20.61 16.79
N ARG A 6 -28.25 -19.40 17.25
CA ARG A 6 -29.13 -18.22 17.19
C ARG A 6 -28.54 -17.16 16.26
N ILE A 7 -29.03 -17.16 15.03
CA ILE A 7 -28.60 -16.24 13.98
C ILE A 7 -29.52 -15.02 13.94
N GLY A 8 -28.94 -13.82 13.92
CA GLY A 8 -29.64 -12.59 13.56
C GLY A 8 -29.29 -12.15 12.15
N VAL A 9 -30.28 -11.73 11.38
CA VAL A 9 -30.10 -11.23 10.01
C VAL A 9 -30.57 -9.78 9.92
N TRP A 10 -29.74 -8.92 9.35
CA TRP A 10 -30.10 -7.55 9.03
C TRP A 10 -30.11 -7.33 7.53
N VAL A 11 -31.19 -6.76 7.00
CA VAL A 11 -31.30 -6.40 5.58
C VAL A 11 -31.34 -4.88 5.44
N CYS A 12 -30.31 -4.33 4.79
CA CYS A 12 -30.13 -2.89 4.63
C CYS A 12 -30.85 -2.37 3.38
N GLU A 13 -31.55 -1.25 3.46
CA GLU A 13 -32.11 -0.54 2.29
C GLU A 13 -31.10 0.43 1.66
N CYS A 14 -30.08 0.84 2.42
CA CYS A 14 -29.03 1.78 2.02
C CYS A 14 -29.58 3.09 1.41
N GLY A 15 -30.64 3.63 2.03
CA GLY A 15 -31.29 4.86 1.57
C GLY A 15 -31.83 4.81 0.14
N GLY A 16 -32.26 3.63 -0.33
CA GLY A 16 -32.77 3.40 -1.68
C GLY A 16 -31.79 2.69 -2.60
N ASN A 17 -30.48 2.73 -2.31
CA ASN A 17 -29.49 2.01 -3.13
C ASN A 17 -29.73 0.51 -3.22
N ILE A 18 -30.32 -0.09 -2.18
CA ILE A 18 -30.77 -1.48 -2.17
C ILE A 18 -32.30 -1.51 -2.24
N GLY A 19 -32.98 -0.79 -1.35
CA GLY A 19 -34.43 -0.86 -1.18
C GLY A 19 -35.27 -0.40 -2.37
N ASP A 20 -34.72 0.39 -3.30
CA ASP A 20 -35.45 0.78 -4.51
C ASP A 20 -35.47 -0.34 -5.56
N VAL A 21 -34.53 -1.29 -5.50
CA VAL A 21 -34.41 -2.39 -6.48
C VAL A 21 -34.82 -3.74 -5.88
N VAL A 22 -34.41 -3.99 -4.63
CA VAL A 22 -34.72 -5.23 -3.88
C VAL A 22 -35.92 -4.98 -2.99
N GLU A 23 -36.90 -5.88 -3.02
CA GLU A 23 -38.04 -5.85 -2.10
C GLU A 23 -37.62 -6.32 -0.69
N VAL A 24 -36.93 -5.44 0.05
CA VAL A 24 -36.38 -5.72 1.38
C VAL A 24 -37.42 -6.25 2.38
N PRO A 25 -38.68 -5.75 2.43
CA PRO A 25 -39.72 -6.33 3.26
C PRO A 25 -39.96 -7.81 3.00
N SER A 26 -40.15 -8.20 1.74
CA SER A 26 -40.39 -9.60 1.34
C SER A 26 -39.20 -10.51 1.64
N VAL A 27 -37.97 -10.01 1.46
CA VAL A 27 -36.76 -10.76 1.87
C VAL A 27 -36.78 -11.02 3.37
N ALA A 28 -37.08 -10.00 4.18
CA ALA A 28 -37.09 -10.15 5.63
C ALA A 28 -38.18 -11.12 6.12
N ASP A 29 -39.41 -10.97 5.61
CA ASP A 29 -40.56 -11.81 5.98
C ASP A 29 -40.30 -13.30 5.66
N GLN A 30 -39.64 -13.58 4.54
CA GLN A 30 -39.29 -14.96 4.14
C GLN A 30 -38.20 -15.59 5.01
N LEU A 31 -37.37 -14.78 5.68
CA LEU A 31 -36.28 -15.25 6.53
C LEU A 31 -36.70 -15.45 8.00
N GLU A 32 -37.83 -14.89 8.44
CA GLU A 32 -38.27 -14.95 9.85
C GLU A 32 -38.38 -16.38 10.40
N ALA A 33 -38.77 -17.35 9.56
CA ALA A 33 -38.89 -18.75 9.97
C ALA A 33 -37.54 -19.52 9.93
N GLU A 34 -36.48 -18.94 9.37
CA GLU A 34 -35.20 -19.62 9.12
C GLU A 34 -34.12 -19.28 10.17
N VAL A 35 -34.29 -18.20 10.91
CA VAL A 35 -33.32 -17.64 11.86
C VAL A 35 -34.00 -17.13 13.14
N ALA A 36 -33.21 -16.76 14.16
CA ALA A 36 -33.74 -16.34 15.45
C ALA A 36 -34.24 -14.88 15.47
N TYR A 37 -33.72 -14.03 14.58
CA TYR A 37 -34.09 -12.63 14.48
C TYR A 37 -33.84 -12.10 13.07
N VAL A 38 -34.77 -11.31 12.54
CA VAL A 38 -34.62 -10.58 11.28
C VAL A 38 -35.00 -9.11 11.50
N HIS A 39 -34.16 -8.19 11.02
CA HIS A 39 -34.45 -6.76 11.09
C HIS A 39 -34.16 -6.08 9.77
N ARG A 40 -35.01 -5.11 9.42
CA ARG A 40 -34.83 -4.26 8.25
C ARG A 40 -34.32 -2.92 8.71
N GLU A 41 -33.27 -2.43 8.06
CA GLU A 41 -32.65 -1.18 8.46
C GLU A 41 -32.41 -0.27 7.26
N ARG A 42 -32.73 1.01 7.42
CA ARG A 42 -32.58 1.97 6.33
C ARG A 42 -31.11 2.29 6.06
N TYR A 43 -30.33 2.43 7.13
CA TYR A 43 -28.89 2.76 7.09
C TYR A 43 -28.11 1.93 8.11
N LEU A 44 -27.83 0.68 7.76
CA LEU A 44 -27.21 -0.29 8.68
C LEU A 44 -25.87 0.14 9.27
N CYS A 45 -25.06 0.91 8.52
CA CYS A 45 -23.76 1.40 8.98
C CYS A 45 -23.82 2.68 9.83
N SER A 46 -25.01 3.23 10.10
CA SER A 46 -25.15 4.40 10.95
C SER A 46 -24.87 4.05 12.42
N SER A 47 -24.30 4.98 13.19
CA SER A 47 -24.02 4.73 14.62
C SER A 47 -25.25 4.26 15.41
N PRO A 48 -26.45 4.85 15.24
CA PRO A 48 -27.65 4.37 15.92
C PRO A 48 -28.02 2.92 15.54
N SER A 49 -27.90 2.56 14.27
CA SER A 49 -28.18 1.19 13.81
C SER A 49 -27.17 0.20 14.36
N VAL A 50 -25.87 0.55 14.42
CA VAL A 50 -24.84 -0.30 15.00
C VAL A 50 -25.11 -0.57 16.49
N GLU A 51 -25.50 0.45 17.26
CA GLU A 51 -25.92 0.27 18.65
C GLU A 51 -27.19 -0.59 18.76
N GLY A 52 -28.13 -0.42 17.84
CA GLY A 52 -29.32 -1.28 17.74
C GLY A 52 -28.98 -2.75 17.48
N ILE A 53 -27.98 -3.04 16.63
CA ILE A 53 -27.51 -4.41 16.40
C ILE A 53 -26.93 -4.99 17.70
N LYS A 54 -26.09 -4.23 18.43
CA LYS A 54 -25.53 -4.68 19.73
C LYS A 54 -26.63 -5.01 20.74
N ALA A 55 -27.62 -4.12 20.88
CA ALA A 55 -28.75 -4.34 21.78
C ALA A 55 -29.56 -5.60 21.41
N ALA A 56 -29.83 -5.81 20.11
CA ALA A 56 -30.53 -6.99 19.62
C ALA A 56 -29.74 -8.29 19.81
N VAL A 57 -28.40 -8.24 19.71
CA VAL A 57 -27.53 -9.39 20.03
C VAL A 57 -27.73 -9.83 21.48
N GLU A 58 -27.74 -8.88 22.43
CA GLU A 58 -27.96 -9.19 23.84
C GLU A 58 -29.40 -9.64 24.12
N GLU A 59 -30.40 -8.90 23.62
CA GLU A 59 -31.82 -9.16 23.86
C GLU A 59 -32.25 -10.54 23.33
N HIS A 60 -31.86 -10.86 22.10
CA HIS A 60 -32.24 -12.10 21.45
C HIS A 60 -31.22 -13.23 21.65
N LYS A 61 -30.17 -13.00 22.45
CA LYS A 61 -29.08 -13.96 22.74
C LYS A 61 -28.51 -14.55 21.46
N LEU A 62 -28.15 -13.68 20.52
CA LEU A 62 -27.62 -14.10 19.22
C LEU A 62 -26.16 -14.51 19.39
N ASP A 63 -25.75 -15.59 18.73
CA ASP A 63 -24.35 -16.03 18.67
C ASP A 63 -23.70 -15.78 17.30
N ARG A 64 -24.52 -15.49 16.27
CA ARG A 64 -24.10 -15.28 14.88
C ARG A 64 -24.88 -14.13 14.26
N VAL A 65 -24.18 -13.35 13.43
CA VAL A 65 -24.76 -12.16 12.78
C VAL A 65 -24.52 -12.22 11.27
N VAL A 66 -25.59 -12.01 10.50
CA VAL A 66 -25.56 -11.88 9.04
C VAL A 66 -26.04 -10.48 8.66
N LEU A 67 -25.21 -9.72 7.94
CA LEU A 67 -25.52 -8.36 7.52
C LEU A 67 -25.61 -8.28 5.99
N ALA A 68 -26.83 -8.25 5.45
CA ALA A 68 -27.08 -8.05 4.03
C ALA A 68 -27.04 -6.56 3.68
N CYS A 69 -25.90 -6.09 3.17
CA CYS A 69 -25.68 -4.68 2.87
C CYS A 69 -24.69 -4.48 1.70
N CYS A 70 -23.70 -3.61 1.90
CA CYS A 70 -22.67 -3.31 0.90
C CYS A 70 -21.53 -4.33 0.93
N THR A 71 -20.55 -4.13 0.04
CA THR A 71 -19.32 -4.90 -0.01
C THR A 71 -18.61 -5.03 1.36
N PRO A 72 -18.10 -6.23 1.71
CA PRO A 72 -17.26 -6.39 2.90
C PRO A 72 -15.99 -5.53 2.83
N ASN A 73 -15.54 -5.10 1.65
CA ASN A 73 -14.35 -4.24 1.53
C ASN A 73 -14.54 -2.82 2.09
N MET A 74 -15.76 -2.44 2.51
CA MET A 74 -16.07 -1.09 2.96
C MET A 74 -16.29 -0.98 4.47
N HIS A 75 -17.15 -1.83 5.05
CA HIS A 75 -17.60 -1.69 6.45
C HIS A 75 -17.27 -2.89 7.35
N THR A 76 -16.46 -3.86 6.88
CA THR A 76 -16.10 -5.04 7.70
C THR A 76 -15.48 -4.65 9.04
N GLU A 77 -14.49 -3.77 9.05
CA GLU A 77 -13.82 -3.39 10.30
C GLU A 77 -14.73 -2.60 11.25
N THR A 78 -15.65 -1.81 10.70
CA THR A 78 -16.68 -1.12 11.49
C THR A 78 -17.58 -2.11 12.20
N PHE A 79 -18.11 -3.12 11.49
CA PHE A 79 -19.00 -4.11 12.10
C PHE A 79 -18.25 -5.08 13.02
N ARG A 80 -17.06 -5.57 12.63
CA ARG A 80 -16.25 -6.44 13.49
C ARG A 80 -15.95 -5.82 14.84
N SER A 81 -15.32 -4.65 14.84
CA SER A 81 -14.89 -3.99 16.08
C SER A 81 -16.05 -3.67 17.02
N ASN A 82 -17.25 -3.40 16.48
CA ASN A 82 -18.44 -3.11 17.29
C ASN A 82 -19.12 -4.39 17.79
N LEU A 83 -19.23 -5.44 16.97
CA LEU A 83 -19.90 -6.67 17.37
C LEU A 83 -19.03 -7.53 18.30
N GLU A 84 -17.71 -7.44 18.19
CA GLU A 84 -16.79 -8.01 19.19
C GLU A 84 -17.02 -7.41 20.58
N GLN A 85 -17.35 -6.12 20.68
CA GLN A 85 -17.71 -5.49 21.98
C GLN A 85 -19.02 -6.04 22.55
N ALA A 86 -19.93 -6.52 21.69
CA ALA A 86 -21.18 -7.17 22.09
C ALA A 86 -21.02 -8.69 22.29
N GLY A 87 -19.79 -9.21 22.28
CA GLY A 87 -19.49 -10.62 22.52
C GLY A 87 -19.60 -11.54 21.30
N ILE A 88 -19.87 -11.00 20.10
CA ILE A 88 -19.86 -11.80 18.87
C ILE A 88 -18.42 -11.99 18.39
N ASN A 89 -18.00 -13.24 18.23
CA ASN A 89 -16.73 -13.56 17.62
C ASN A 89 -16.70 -13.11 16.15
N SER A 90 -15.62 -12.48 15.67
CA SER A 90 -15.55 -11.95 14.30
C SER A 90 -15.59 -13.00 13.19
N ALA A 91 -15.37 -14.28 13.49
CA ALA A 91 -15.60 -15.39 12.56
C ALA A 91 -17.08 -15.80 12.46
N LEU A 92 -17.91 -15.31 13.37
CA LEU A 92 -19.36 -15.51 13.46
C LEU A 92 -20.13 -14.26 13.00
N LEU A 93 -19.48 -13.44 12.18
CA LEU A 93 -20.07 -12.32 11.45
C LEU A 93 -19.91 -12.57 9.95
N GLU A 94 -21.01 -12.56 9.20
CA GLU A 94 -20.99 -12.66 7.74
C GLU A 94 -21.64 -11.42 7.11
N ILE A 95 -20.94 -10.79 6.17
CA ILE A 95 -21.47 -9.65 5.40
C ILE A 95 -21.83 -10.13 4.01
N VAL A 96 -23.11 -9.97 3.65
CA VAL A 96 -23.65 -10.38 2.36
C VAL A 96 -23.77 -9.15 1.48
N ASN A 97 -23.01 -9.13 0.38
CA ASN A 97 -23.03 -8.03 -0.56
C ASN A 97 -24.27 -8.10 -1.46
N VAL A 98 -25.31 -7.35 -1.10
CA VAL A 98 -26.56 -7.24 -1.87
C VAL A 98 -26.69 -5.88 -2.58
N ARG A 99 -25.67 -5.01 -2.46
CA ARG A 99 -25.61 -3.72 -3.17
C ARG A 99 -24.80 -3.82 -4.46
N GLU A 100 -23.47 -3.87 -4.37
CA GLU A 100 -22.59 -3.90 -5.54
C GLU A 100 -22.77 -5.18 -6.37
N GLN A 101 -23.11 -6.30 -5.73
CA GLN A 101 -23.30 -7.58 -6.40
C GLN A 101 -24.76 -7.92 -6.72
N CYS A 102 -25.72 -7.08 -6.35
CA CYS A 102 -27.14 -7.34 -6.63
C CYS A 102 -27.87 -6.06 -7.05
N SER A 103 -28.30 -5.20 -6.12
CA SER A 103 -29.18 -4.08 -6.45
C SER A 103 -28.62 -3.13 -7.52
N TRP A 104 -27.33 -2.82 -7.50
CA TRP A 104 -26.73 -1.90 -8.46
C TRP A 104 -26.60 -2.45 -9.87
N VAL A 105 -26.55 -3.77 -10.02
CA VAL A 105 -26.34 -4.44 -11.31
C VAL A 105 -27.63 -5.01 -11.91
N HIS A 106 -28.72 -5.04 -11.14
CA HIS A 106 -30.01 -5.62 -11.52
C HIS A 106 -31.17 -4.62 -11.45
N LYS A 107 -30.90 -3.35 -11.75
CA LYS A 107 -31.85 -2.24 -11.57
C LYS A 107 -33.20 -2.43 -12.27
N GLU A 108 -33.21 -3.13 -13.40
CA GLU A 108 -34.41 -3.36 -14.21
C GLU A 108 -35.13 -4.68 -13.86
N ASP A 109 -34.50 -5.56 -13.09
CA ASP A 109 -35.03 -6.88 -12.73
C ASP A 109 -35.19 -6.98 -11.21
N HIS A 110 -36.22 -6.32 -10.69
CA HIS A 110 -36.51 -6.26 -9.26
C HIS A 110 -36.83 -7.63 -8.66
N GLU A 111 -37.57 -8.47 -9.40
CA GLU A 111 -37.92 -9.82 -8.96
C GLU A 111 -36.65 -10.69 -8.88
N GLY A 112 -35.84 -10.71 -9.93
CA GLY A 112 -34.56 -11.43 -9.93
C GLY A 112 -33.58 -10.91 -8.90
N ALA A 113 -33.51 -9.58 -8.67
CA ALA A 113 -32.68 -8.99 -7.63
C ALA A 113 -33.14 -9.41 -6.22
N THR A 114 -34.44 -9.50 -6.00
CA THR A 114 -35.02 -9.92 -4.72
C THR A 114 -34.74 -11.39 -4.45
N LEU A 115 -34.99 -12.27 -5.42
CA LEU A 115 -34.68 -13.70 -5.33
C LEU A 115 -33.17 -13.93 -5.12
N LYS A 116 -32.33 -13.25 -5.88
CA LYS A 116 -30.87 -13.34 -5.72
C LYS A 116 -30.44 -12.88 -4.33
N THR A 117 -31.01 -11.81 -3.78
CA THR A 117 -30.70 -11.32 -2.44
C THR A 117 -31.05 -12.38 -1.39
N LEU A 118 -32.23 -13.00 -1.51
CA LEU A 118 -32.65 -14.07 -0.61
C LEU A 118 -31.70 -15.28 -0.68
N ASP A 119 -31.31 -15.72 -1.89
CA ASP A 119 -30.38 -16.83 -2.07
C ASP A 119 -28.99 -16.54 -1.51
N LEU A 120 -28.48 -15.30 -1.71
CA LEU A 120 -27.21 -14.87 -1.13
C LEU A 120 -27.24 -14.90 0.41
N ILE A 121 -28.34 -14.44 1.01
CA ILE A 121 -28.52 -14.48 2.47
C ILE A 121 -28.64 -15.92 2.97
N ARG A 122 -29.41 -16.78 2.31
CA ARG A 122 -29.53 -18.20 2.66
C ARG A 122 -28.20 -18.93 2.56
N GLY A 123 -27.40 -18.63 1.53
CA GLY A 123 -26.03 -19.13 1.42
C GLY A 123 -25.16 -18.72 2.60
N ALA A 124 -25.25 -17.46 3.03
CA ALA A 124 -24.56 -16.95 4.21
C ALA A 124 -25.05 -17.61 5.52
N ILE A 125 -26.36 -17.81 5.68
CA ILE A 125 -26.96 -18.53 6.82
C ILE A 125 -26.45 -19.98 6.84
N ALA A 126 -26.43 -20.66 5.70
CA ALA A 126 -25.92 -22.03 5.62
C ALA A 126 -24.43 -22.11 5.98
N ARG A 127 -23.61 -21.19 5.46
CA ARG A 127 -22.19 -21.09 5.79
C ARG A 127 -21.96 -20.80 7.26
N ILE A 128 -22.65 -19.80 7.80
CA ILE A 128 -22.44 -19.35 9.17
C ILE A 128 -22.91 -20.41 10.16
N LYS A 129 -23.85 -21.30 9.86
CA LYS A 129 -24.21 -22.43 10.74
C LYS A 129 -23.03 -23.38 11.00
N GLU A 130 -22.19 -23.59 9.99
CA GLU A 130 -21.01 -24.48 10.06
C GLU A 130 -19.74 -23.76 10.56
N SER A 131 -19.75 -22.42 10.65
CA SER A 131 -18.60 -21.66 11.15
C SER A 131 -18.32 -21.94 12.63
N THR A 132 -17.07 -21.79 13.04
CA THR A 132 -16.65 -21.86 14.45
C THR A 132 -15.98 -20.55 14.87
N PRO A 133 -16.04 -20.17 16.15
CA PRO A 133 -15.26 -19.06 16.67
C PRO A 133 -13.77 -19.20 16.35
N LEU A 134 -13.10 -18.08 16.03
CA LEU A 134 -11.65 -18.03 15.83
C LEU A 134 -11.02 -17.07 16.84
N GLU A 135 -9.77 -17.35 17.20
CA GLU A 135 -8.97 -16.47 18.06
C GLU A 135 -7.91 -15.75 17.22
N SER A 136 -7.80 -14.44 17.41
CA SER A 136 -6.73 -13.66 16.82
C SER A 136 -5.40 -14.03 17.47
N LYS A 137 -4.37 -14.23 16.64
CA LYS A 137 -3.01 -14.44 17.11
C LYS A 137 -2.27 -13.12 17.13
N THR A 138 -1.53 -12.86 18.20
CA THR A 138 -0.57 -11.75 18.24
C THR A 138 0.68 -12.14 17.46
N MET A 139 1.31 -11.15 16.83
CA MET A 139 2.63 -11.31 16.21
C MET A 139 3.53 -10.14 16.60
N GLU A 140 4.84 -10.37 16.55
CA GLU A 140 5.81 -9.28 16.63
C GLU A 140 5.81 -8.49 15.32
N VAL A 141 5.96 -7.17 15.42
CA VAL A 141 5.95 -6.26 14.27
C VAL A 141 7.33 -5.63 14.16
N SER A 142 7.92 -5.69 12.96
CA SER A 142 9.16 -4.98 12.67
C SER A 142 8.92 -3.47 12.76
N PRO A 143 9.70 -2.73 13.57
CA PRO A 143 9.54 -1.28 13.73
C PRO A 143 10.15 -0.48 12.57
N GLU A 144 10.64 -1.15 11.53
CA GLU A 144 11.27 -0.54 10.36
C GLU A 144 10.27 -0.39 9.21
N ALA A 145 10.42 0.65 8.40
CA ALA A 145 9.55 0.91 7.25
C ALA A 145 10.35 0.96 5.96
N LEU A 146 9.78 0.45 4.88
CA LEU A 146 10.30 0.58 3.53
C LEU A 146 9.50 1.63 2.75
N VAL A 147 10.19 2.54 2.07
CA VAL A 147 9.61 3.49 1.13
C VAL A 147 10.21 3.25 -0.24
N ILE A 148 9.35 3.01 -1.24
CA ILE A 148 9.77 2.69 -2.61
C ILE A 148 9.52 3.93 -3.49
N GLY A 149 10.60 4.47 -4.05
CA GLY A 149 10.58 5.68 -4.88
C GLY A 149 10.90 6.93 -4.07
N ALA A 150 12.00 7.60 -4.41
CA ALA A 150 12.49 8.78 -3.73
C ALA A 150 12.18 10.09 -4.48
N GLY A 151 10.95 10.19 -4.98
CA GLY A 151 10.35 11.48 -5.38
C GLY A 151 9.96 12.32 -4.16
N VAL A 152 9.30 13.46 -4.40
CA VAL A 152 8.86 14.36 -3.31
C VAL A 152 7.98 13.66 -2.27
N ALA A 153 7.14 12.71 -2.69
CA ALA A 153 6.29 11.90 -1.82
C ALA A 153 7.15 11.01 -0.90
N GLY A 154 7.98 10.13 -1.46
CA GLY A 154 8.80 9.21 -0.68
C GLY A 154 9.85 9.92 0.19
N ILE A 155 10.43 11.03 -0.28
CA ILE A 155 11.30 11.89 0.54
C ILE A 155 10.53 12.42 1.75
N THR A 156 9.33 12.95 1.54
CA THR A 156 8.52 13.50 2.64
C THR A 156 8.10 12.41 3.62
N THR A 157 7.61 11.28 3.13
CA THR A 157 7.27 10.12 3.96
C THR A 157 8.46 9.67 4.80
N SER A 158 9.63 9.50 4.19
CA SER A 158 10.83 9.03 4.89
C SER A 158 11.29 10.00 5.97
N LEU A 159 11.28 11.30 5.70
CA LEU A 159 11.62 12.32 6.70
C LEU A 159 10.63 12.31 7.87
N ARG A 160 9.32 12.20 7.59
CA ARG A 160 8.30 12.17 8.65
C ARG A 160 8.41 10.92 9.52
N LEU A 161 8.59 9.75 8.94
CA LEU A 161 8.78 8.51 9.70
C LEU A 161 10.06 8.57 10.55
N ALA A 162 11.15 9.11 9.99
CA ALA A 162 12.40 9.29 10.70
C ALA A 162 12.31 10.30 11.86
N GLU A 163 11.51 11.37 11.73
CA GLU A 163 11.20 12.33 12.80
C GLU A 163 10.51 11.66 14.00
N TYR A 164 9.69 10.63 13.76
CA TYR A 164 9.09 9.80 14.81
C TYR A 164 10.02 8.71 15.36
N GLY A 165 11.28 8.67 14.92
CA GLY A 165 12.28 7.73 15.40
C GLY A 165 12.25 6.36 14.72
N MET A 166 11.44 6.18 13.66
CA MET A 166 11.42 4.93 12.90
C MET A 166 12.65 4.83 12.00
N LYS A 167 13.18 3.61 11.86
CA LYS A 167 14.20 3.32 10.85
C LYS A 167 13.53 3.11 9.50
N VAL A 168 14.00 3.84 8.49
CA VAL A 168 13.41 3.87 7.16
C VAL A 168 14.42 3.40 6.13
N HIS A 169 14.03 2.45 5.29
CA HIS A 169 14.74 2.08 4.08
C HIS A 169 14.10 2.82 2.91
N LEU A 170 14.85 3.71 2.26
CA LEU A 170 14.37 4.45 1.09
C LEU A 170 15.05 3.92 -0.17
N VAL A 171 14.28 3.23 -1.01
CA VAL A 171 14.77 2.59 -2.24
C VAL A 171 14.45 3.48 -3.45
N GLU A 172 15.46 3.83 -4.24
CA GLU A 172 15.32 4.63 -5.46
C GLU A 172 15.94 3.93 -6.66
N LYS A 173 15.14 3.78 -7.72
CA LYS A 173 15.54 3.13 -8.97
C LYS A 173 16.67 3.86 -9.68
N ARG A 174 16.66 5.19 -9.70
CA ARG A 174 17.67 6.02 -10.37
C ARG A 174 18.89 6.24 -9.46
N PRO A 175 20.03 6.70 -10.01
CA PRO A 175 21.22 6.91 -9.19
C PRO A 175 21.12 8.08 -8.19
N SER A 176 20.07 8.91 -8.31
CA SER A 176 19.78 10.03 -7.43
C SER A 176 18.30 10.09 -7.08
N ILE A 177 18.01 10.56 -5.87
CA ILE A 177 16.66 10.94 -5.44
C ILE A 177 16.22 12.28 -6.06
N GLY A 178 14.94 12.61 -5.93
CA GLY A 178 14.34 13.88 -6.39
C GLY A 178 13.12 13.69 -7.31
N GLY A 179 13.02 12.55 -8.00
CA GLY A 179 11.92 12.25 -8.93
C GLY A 179 11.76 13.31 -10.03
N HIS A 180 10.55 13.49 -10.54
CA HIS A 180 10.29 14.51 -11.59
C HIS A 180 10.35 15.95 -11.06
N MET A 181 10.06 16.17 -9.78
CA MET A 181 10.01 17.52 -9.22
C MET A 181 11.35 18.26 -9.40
N ILE A 182 12.48 17.55 -9.30
CA ILE A 182 13.81 18.17 -9.48
C ILE A 182 14.12 18.55 -10.93
N GLN A 183 13.40 18.00 -11.92
CA GLN A 183 13.53 18.37 -13.34
C GLN A 183 12.77 19.66 -13.66
N TYR A 184 11.74 20.02 -12.89
CA TYR A 184 10.95 21.21 -13.17
C TYR A 184 11.70 22.49 -12.78
N PRO A 185 11.65 23.57 -13.57
CA PRO A 185 12.27 24.83 -13.17
C PRO A 185 11.49 25.52 -12.05
N LYS A 186 10.16 25.39 -12.05
CA LYS A 186 9.26 26.05 -11.09
C LYS A 186 8.07 25.16 -10.71
N VAL A 187 7.48 25.41 -9.55
CA VAL A 187 6.28 24.72 -9.06
C VAL A 187 5.13 25.71 -8.84
N PHE A 188 3.94 25.37 -9.33
CA PHE A 188 2.72 26.17 -9.12
C PHE A 188 2.11 25.84 -7.74
N PRO A 189 1.30 26.73 -7.15
CA PRO A 189 0.90 28.05 -7.64
C PRO A 189 1.88 29.19 -7.31
N THR A 190 2.85 28.97 -6.44
CA THR A 190 3.76 30.03 -5.94
C THR A 190 4.84 30.43 -6.94
N LEU A 191 5.10 29.60 -7.96
CA LEU A 191 6.16 29.77 -8.97
C LEU A 191 7.57 29.79 -8.36
N ASP A 192 7.74 29.14 -7.22
CA ASP A 192 9.03 28.91 -6.58
C ASP A 192 9.91 27.98 -7.41
N CYS A 193 11.22 28.13 -7.28
CA CYS A 193 12.19 27.18 -7.85
C CYS A 193 12.06 25.81 -7.17
N SER A 194 11.91 24.73 -7.94
CA SER A 194 11.73 23.37 -7.41
C SER A 194 12.93 22.92 -6.57
N GLN A 195 14.15 23.21 -7.05
CA GLN A 195 15.40 22.83 -6.41
C GLN A 195 15.56 23.54 -5.06
N CYS A 196 15.10 24.80 -4.95
CA CYS A 196 15.13 25.54 -3.69
C CYS A 196 14.30 24.87 -2.59
N ILE A 197 13.24 24.13 -2.96
CA ILE A 197 12.36 23.45 -2.01
C ILE A 197 12.82 22.00 -1.76
N LEU A 198 13.22 21.30 -2.82
CA LEU A 198 13.47 19.86 -2.76
C LEU A 198 14.91 19.51 -2.38
N THR A 199 15.91 20.22 -2.89
CA THR A 199 17.32 19.92 -2.62
C THR A 199 17.66 19.95 -1.12
N PRO A 200 17.14 20.89 -0.30
CA PRO A 200 17.33 20.83 1.15
C PRO A 200 16.79 19.53 1.77
N LYS A 201 15.62 19.05 1.32
CA LYS A 201 15.02 17.79 1.81
C LYS A 201 15.83 16.58 1.37
N MET A 202 16.34 16.58 0.13
CA MET A 202 17.25 15.55 -0.37
C MET A 202 18.52 15.48 0.49
N ALA A 203 19.10 16.64 0.83
CA ALA A 203 20.25 16.69 1.74
C ALA A 203 19.91 16.14 3.13
N SER A 204 18.74 16.46 3.67
CA SER A 204 18.26 15.92 4.96
C SER A 204 18.11 14.39 4.95
N ILE A 205 17.65 13.79 3.85
CA ILE A 205 17.63 12.33 3.70
C ILE A 205 19.04 11.77 3.85
N ASN A 206 20.00 12.31 3.09
CA ASN A 206 21.37 11.80 3.07
C ASN A 206 22.14 12.00 4.39
N GLN A 207 21.70 12.94 5.23
CA GLN A 207 22.30 13.21 6.54
C GLN A 207 21.61 12.49 7.69
N SER A 208 20.42 11.90 7.45
CA SER A 208 19.64 11.25 8.50
C SER A 208 20.26 9.91 8.88
N ARG A 209 20.45 9.68 10.19
CA ARG A 209 20.92 8.40 10.73
C ARG A 209 19.81 7.33 10.77
N ASN A 210 18.56 7.76 10.71
CA ASN A 210 17.39 6.88 10.74
C ASN A 210 16.96 6.45 9.33
N ILE A 211 17.58 6.98 8.28
CA ILE A 211 17.21 6.66 6.89
C ILE A 211 18.38 5.98 6.20
N ASN A 212 18.17 4.72 5.82
CA ASN A 212 19.05 3.99 4.95
C ASN A 212 18.66 4.25 3.49
N LEU A 213 19.42 5.11 2.81
CA LEU A 213 19.18 5.47 1.42
C LEU A 213 19.85 4.48 0.45
N LEU A 214 19.03 3.74 -0.29
CA LEU A 214 19.45 2.76 -1.30
C LEU A 214 19.12 3.30 -2.69
N THR A 215 20.06 4.03 -3.31
CA THR A 215 19.90 4.53 -4.68
C THR A 215 20.47 3.57 -5.71
N TYR A 216 20.01 3.71 -6.96
CA TYR A 216 20.31 2.77 -8.04
C TYR A 216 19.89 1.33 -7.67
N ALA A 217 18.75 1.21 -7.01
CA ALA A 217 18.27 0.02 -6.36
C ALA A 217 16.82 -0.29 -6.77
N GLU A 218 16.47 -1.57 -6.90
CA GLU A 218 15.12 -1.99 -7.28
C GLU A 218 14.65 -3.14 -6.39
N ILE A 219 13.35 -3.15 -6.08
CA ILE A 219 12.73 -4.26 -5.36
C ILE A 219 12.65 -5.47 -6.30
N LYS A 220 13.16 -6.61 -5.86
CA LYS A 220 13.08 -7.89 -6.58
C LYS A 220 11.91 -8.74 -6.12
N GLU A 221 11.74 -8.82 -4.81
CA GLU A 221 10.77 -9.71 -4.19
C GLU A 221 10.28 -9.07 -2.88
N VAL A 222 8.99 -9.22 -2.61
CA VAL A 222 8.34 -8.90 -1.34
C VAL A 222 7.54 -10.14 -0.94
N SER A 223 7.82 -10.68 0.23
CA SER A 223 7.07 -11.77 0.84
C SER A 223 6.71 -11.41 2.29
N GLY A 224 5.87 -12.23 2.92
CA GLY A 224 5.42 -12.00 4.30
C GLY A 224 4.03 -11.36 4.38
N VAL A 225 3.74 -10.72 5.51
CA VAL A 225 2.42 -10.19 5.87
C VAL A 225 2.54 -8.80 6.51
N PRO A 226 1.45 -8.01 6.61
CA PRO A 226 1.49 -6.73 7.32
C PRO A 226 2.10 -6.88 8.72
N GLY A 227 3.18 -6.14 8.98
CA GLY A 227 3.95 -6.21 10.23
C GLY A 227 5.25 -7.01 10.15
N ASP A 228 5.40 -7.90 9.16
CA ASP A 228 6.58 -8.75 8.98
C ASP A 228 6.78 -9.09 7.49
N TYR A 229 7.37 -8.14 6.76
CA TYR A 229 7.72 -8.30 5.35
C TYR A 229 9.21 -8.56 5.17
N ASP A 230 9.53 -9.64 4.45
CA ASP A 230 10.86 -9.89 3.93
C ASP A 230 10.96 -9.34 2.51
N VAL A 231 11.94 -8.45 2.31
CA VAL A 231 12.11 -7.73 1.05
C VAL A 231 13.51 -7.90 0.53
N LYS A 232 13.63 -8.35 -0.72
CA LYS A 232 14.90 -8.41 -1.45
C LYS A 232 15.06 -7.19 -2.33
N VAL A 233 16.14 -6.46 -2.10
CA VAL A 233 16.52 -5.27 -2.86
C VAL A 233 17.75 -5.56 -3.70
N TRP A 234 17.66 -5.36 -5.01
CA TRP A 234 18.78 -5.44 -5.93
C TRP A 234 19.45 -4.09 -6.07
N LEU A 235 20.67 -3.97 -5.59
CA LEU A 235 21.56 -2.86 -5.87
C LEU A 235 22.25 -3.11 -7.20
N LYS A 236 21.88 -2.32 -8.20
CA LYS A 236 22.42 -2.47 -9.56
C LYS A 236 23.92 -2.16 -9.57
N PRO A 237 24.68 -2.74 -10.51
CA PRO A 237 26.07 -2.40 -10.76
C PRO A 237 26.29 -0.90 -10.98
N ARG A 238 26.63 -0.16 -9.93
CA ARG A 238 26.91 1.28 -10.05
C ARG A 238 28.28 1.50 -10.69
N GLY A 239 29.18 0.54 -10.49
CA GLY A 239 30.58 0.61 -10.91
C GLY A 239 31.40 1.66 -10.17
N VAL A 240 30.85 2.24 -9.10
CA VAL A 240 31.47 3.28 -8.29
C VAL A 240 31.13 3.02 -6.83
N ASP A 241 32.14 2.98 -5.97
CA ASP A 241 31.95 2.93 -4.52
C ASP A 241 31.39 4.29 -4.04
N VAL A 242 30.20 4.24 -3.43
CA VAL A 242 29.43 5.40 -2.97
C VAL A 242 30.13 6.13 -1.83
N GLU A 243 30.80 5.42 -0.93
CA GLU A 243 31.45 6.01 0.24
C GLU A 243 32.79 6.66 -0.13
N ALA A 244 33.50 6.11 -1.11
CA ALA A 244 34.80 6.61 -1.54
C ALA A 244 34.73 7.71 -2.62
N CYS A 245 33.61 7.82 -3.33
CA CYS A 245 33.46 8.80 -4.41
C CYS A 245 33.30 10.23 -3.88
N ILE A 246 34.12 11.15 -4.39
CA ILE A 246 34.08 12.57 -4.01
C ILE A 246 33.25 13.45 -4.98
N GLY A 247 32.57 12.85 -5.96
CA GLY A 247 31.69 13.59 -6.88
C GLY A 247 32.38 14.61 -7.81
N CYS A 248 33.70 14.53 -8.03
CA CYS A 248 34.46 15.55 -8.78
C CYS A 248 34.14 15.63 -10.29
N GLY A 249 33.56 14.58 -10.87
CA GLY A 249 33.16 14.51 -12.28
C GLY A 249 34.31 14.28 -13.28
N ASP A 250 35.53 14.00 -12.82
CA ASP A 250 36.69 13.75 -13.69
C ASP A 250 36.43 12.58 -14.65
N CYS A 251 35.83 11.50 -14.15
CA CYS A 251 35.42 10.34 -14.93
C CYS A 251 34.44 10.68 -16.06
N THR A 252 33.53 11.63 -15.83
CA THR A 252 32.56 12.11 -16.82
C THR A 252 33.28 12.85 -17.94
N ARG A 253 34.26 13.70 -17.62
CA ARG A 253 34.97 14.53 -18.62
C ARG A 253 35.80 13.70 -19.60
N VAL A 254 36.38 12.60 -19.15
CA VAL A 254 37.26 11.74 -19.98
C VAL A 254 36.52 10.63 -20.72
N CYS A 255 35.24 10.41 -20.44
CA CYS A 255 34.47 9.32 -21.04
C CYS A 255 34.22 9.58 -22.54
N PRO A 256 34.63 8.68 -23.45
CA PRO A 256 34.45 8.88 -24.89
C PRO A 256 33.02 8.57 -25.36
N ILE A 257 32.24 7.80 -24.59
CA ILE A 257 30.90 7.36 -24.99
C ILE A 257 29.85 8.41 -24.67
N SER A 258 28.96 8.66 -25.62
CA SER A 258 27.84 9.59 -25.52
C SER A 258 26.52 8.82 -25.59
N VAL A 259 25.61 9.08 -24.66
CA VAL A 259 24.30 8.41 -24.52
C VAL A 259 23.23 9.49 -24.34
N PRO A 260 22.00 9.36 -24.86
CA PRO A 260 20.91 10.28 -24.55
C PRO A 260 20.70 10.42 -23.03
N ASN A 261 20.54 11.64 -22.53
CA ASN A 261 20.34 11.89 -21.12
C ASN A 261 18.86 11.72 -20.72
N GLU A 262 18.55 10.71 -19.92
CA GLU A 262 17.21 10.44 -19.43
C GLU A 262 16.71 11.51 -18.45
N PHE A 263 17.63 12.23 -17.78
CA PHE A 263 17.25 13.34 -16.91
C PHE A 263 16.71 14.54 -17.72
N ASP A 264 17.28 14.78 -18.89
CA ASP A 264 16.90 15.86 -19.81
C ASP A 264 15.91 15.38 -20.89
N GLU A 265 15.24 14.24 -20.68
CA GLU A 265 14.28 13.66 -21.64
C GLU A 265 14.84 13.47 -23.06
N GLY A 266 16.14 13.12 -23.15
CA GLY A 266 16.85 12.90 -24.41
C GLY A 266 17.22 14.16 -25.18
N LEU A 267 16.96 15.37 -24.64
CA LEU A 267 17.27 16.64 -25.29
C LEU A 267 18.76 16.97 -25.30
N SER A 268 19.52 16.35 -24.40
CA SER A 268 20.98 16.51 -24.30
C SER A 268 21.67 15.15 -24.21
N PRO A 269 22.95 15.06 -24.60
CA PRO A 269 23.75 13.88 -24.34
C PRO A 269 24.35 13.90 -22.93
N ARG A 270 24.40 12.73 -22.30
CA ARG A 270 25.28 12.43 -21.17
C ARG A 270 26.40 11.47 -21.60
N LYS A 271 27.31 11.17 -20.68
CA LYS A 271 28.37 10.17 -20.87
C LYS A 271 27.97 8.83 -20.25
N ALA A 272 28.69 7.76 -20.59
CA ALA A 272 28.51 6.46 -19.92
C ALA A 272 28.94 6.51 -18.45
N ALA A 273 30.01 7.25 -18.12
CA ALA A 273 30.31 7.65 -16.74
C ALA A 273 29.66 9.01 -16.47
N TYR A 274 28.73 9.11 -15.52
CA TYR A 274 27.93 10.32 -15.35
C TYR A 274 27.53 10.57 -13.89
N ILE A 275 27.14 11.82 -13.60
CA ILE A 275 26.38 12.20 -12.41
C ILE A 275 25.03 12.68 -12.94
N PRO A 276 23.86 12.21 -12.44
CA PRO A 276 22.57 12.47 -13.06
C PRO A 276 22.26 13.94 -13.34
N PHE A 277 22.53 14.80 -12.35
CA PHE A 277 22.42 16.26 -12.44
C PHE A 277 23.30 16.90 -11.35
N PRO A 278 23.62 18.20 -11.43
CA PRO A 278 24.62 18.81 -10.54
C PRO A 278 24.29 18.75 -9.04
N GLN A 279 23.01 18.77 -8.66
CA GLN A 279 22.53 18.67 -7.28
C GLN A 279 22.11 17.25 -6.88
N ALA A 280 22.59 16.22 -7.59
CA ALA A 280 22.24 14.83 -7.33
C ALA A 280 22.58 14.41 -5.89
N VAL A 281 21.70 13.59 -5.31
CA VAL A 281 21.87 12.99 -3.99
C VAL A 281 21.61 11.48 -4.09
N PRO A 282 22.60 10.63 -3.74
CA PRO A 282 23.96 10.99 -3.36
C PRO A 282 24.73 11.65 -4.51
N SER A 283 25.69 12.52 -4.18
CA SER A 283 26.52 13.23 -5.16
C SER A 283 27.66 12.34 -5.66
N VAL A 284 27.29 11.24 -6.31
CA VAL A 284 28.19 10.14 -6.68
C VAL A 284 28.02 9.78 -8.16
N ALA A 285 29.14 9.50 -8.83
CA ALA A 285 29.13 9.05 -10.23
C ALA A 285 28.50 7.66 -10.39
N THR A 286 28.03 7.36 -11.59
CA THR A 286 27.49 6.05 -11.98
C THR A 286 28.08 5.67 -13.33
N ILE A 287 28.40 4.39 -13.51
CA ILE A 287 28.78 3.82 -14.79
C ILE A 287 27.56 3.12 -15.38
N ASP A 288 27.10 3.60 -16.51
CA ASP A 288 26.11 2.94 -17.36
C ASP A 288 26.77 1.73 -18.04
N MET A 289 26.59 0.55 -17.45
CA MET A 289 27.22 -0.68 -17.91
C MET A 289 26.70 -1.14 -19.28
N ASP A 290 25.49 -0.73 -19.69
CA ASP A 290 24.91 -1.12 -20.98
C ASP A 290 25.62 -0.42 -22.15
N HIS A 291 26.18 0.77 -21.92
CA HIS A 291 26.88 1.56 -22.94
C HIS A 291 28.40 1.64 -22.71
N CYS A 292 28.90 1.19 -21.57
CA CYS A 292 30.33 1.24 -21.24
C CYS A 292 31.15 0.27 -22.11
N ILE A 293 32.17 0.79 -22.80
CA ILE A 293 33.11 -0.01 -23.61
C ILE A 293 34.34 -0.51 -22.82
N LYS A 294 34.35 -0.37 -21.50
CA LYS A 294 35.45 -0.76 -20.59
C LYS A 294 36.85 -0.27 -20.98
N CYS A 295 36.96 0.96 -21.52
CA CYS A 295 38.24 1.55 -21.96
C CYS A 295 39.18 2.03 -20.84
N ASN A 296 38.79 1.92 -19.56
CA ASN A 296 39.54 2.36 -18.37
C ASN A 296 39.85 3.87 -18.25
N SER A 297 39.42 4.73 -19.17
CA SER A 297 39.65 6.18 -19.07
C SER A 297 39.13 6.77 -17.76
N CYS A 298 37.91 6.40 -17.33
CA CYS A 298 37.33 6.86 -16.08
C CYS A 298 38.09 6.35 -14.85
N VAL A 299 38.53 5.08 -14.87
CA VAL A 299 39.31 4.45 -13.79
C VAL A 299 40.63 5.19 -13.59
N ASN A 300 41.35 5.45 -14.69
CA ASN A 300 42.64 6.15 -14.65
C ASN A 300 42.51 7.62 -14.20
N ALA A 301 41.39 8.27 -14.54
CA ALA A 301 41.14 9.65 -14.15
C ALA A 301 40.58 9.80 -12.73
N CYS A 302 40.18 8.71 -12.06
CA CYS A 302 39.53 8.75 -10.75
C CYS A 302 40.58 8.92 -9.61
N PRO A 303 40.61 10.07 -8.91
CA PRO A 303 41.58 10.28 -7.83
C PRO A 303 41.46 9.28 -6.66
N PRO A 304 40.26 8.98 -6.11
CA PRO A 304 40.11 8.02 -5.02
C PRO A 304 40.18 6.56 -5.47
N LYS A 305 40.31 6.28 -6.78
CA LYS A 305 40.32 4.93 -7.36
C LYS A 305 39.11 4.08 -6.94
N CYS A 306 37.93 4.71 -6.91
CA CYS A 306 36.69 4.09 -6.43
C CYS A 306 35.83 3.47 -7.55
N ILE A 307 36.36 3.31 -8.76
CA ILE A 307 35.62 2.80 -9.93
C ILE A 307 35.97 1.34 -10.17
N ASN A 308 34.95 0.48 -10.22
CA ASN A 308 35.04 -0.93 -10.56
C ASN A 308 34.14 -1.25 -11.76
N LEU A 309 34.72 -1.50 -12.94
CA LEU A 309 33.95 -1.79 -14.16
C LEU A 309 33.41 -3.22 -14.23
N ASP A 310 33.76 -4.06 -13.26
CA ASP A 310 33.28 -5.43 -13.11
C ASP A 310 32.42 -5.59 -11.85
N ASP A 311 31.82 -4.50 -11.37
CA ASP A 311 30.84 -4.51 -10.28
C ASP A 311 29.68 -5.49 -10.62
N PRO A 312 29.50 -6.59 -9.85
CA PRO A 312 28.44 -7.54 -10.13
C PRO A 312 27.07 -7.04 -9.67
N GLY A 313 27.00 -5.92 -8.94
CA GLY A 313 25.83 -5.57 -8.14
C GLY A 313 25.73 -6.44 -6.89
N LYS A 314 24.70 -6.21 -6.06
CA LYS A 314 24.48 -7.01 -4.86
C LYS A 314 23.02 -7.05 -4.45
N GLU A 315 22.61 -8.14 -3.83
CA GLU A 315 21.31 -8.27 -3.19
C GLU A 315 21.42 -7.92 -1.71
N VAL A 316 20.39 -7.23 -1.20
CA VAL A 316 20.25 -6.87 0.21
C VAL A 316 18.88 -7.34 0.67
N GLU A 317 18.84 -8.05 1.79
CA GLU A 317 17.61 -8.46 2.44
C GLU A 317 17.25 -7.47 3.55
N LEU A 318 15.98 -7.09 3.60
CA LEU A 318 15.42 -6.18 4.59
C LEU A 318 14.19 -6.84 5.21
N ASN A 319 14.03 -6.68 6.53
CA ASN A 319 12.81 -7.07 7.23
C ASN A 319 12.11 -5.81 7.75
N VAL A 320 10.89 -5.54 7.28
CA VAL A 320 10.15 -4.29 7.54
C VAL A 320 8.71 -4.56 7.91
N GLY A 321 8.13 -3.74 8.80
CA GLY A 321 6.73 -3.91 9.22
C GLY A 321 5.73 -3.25 8.28
N ALA A 322 6.17 -2.22 7.56
CA ALA A 322 5.32 -1.45 6.65
C ALA A 322 6.05 -1.11 5.36
N ILE A 323 5.28 -1.02 4.26
CA ILE A 323 5.77 -0.63 2.94
C ILE A 323 4.91 0.53 2.44
N VAL A 324 5.56 1.58 1.93
CA VAL A 324 4.92 2.70 1.24
C VAL A 324 5.37 2.72 -0.21
N LEU A 325 4.40 2.77 -1.13
CA LEU A 325 4.57 2.84 -2.59
C LEU A 325 4.32 4.27 -3.10
#